data_AF-A0A7J9QM44-F1
#
_entry.id   AF-A0A7J9QM44-F1
#
_cell.length_a   1.000
_cell.length_b   1.000
_cell.length_c   1.000
_cell.angle_alpha   90.00
_cell.angle_beta   90.00
_cell.angle_gamma   90.00
#
_symmetry.space_group_name_H-M   'P 1'
#
loop_
_entity.id
_entity.type
_entity.pdbx_description
1 polymer ?
#
loop_
_entity_poly.entity_id
_entity_poly.type
_entity_poly.pdbx_seq_one_letter_code
_entity_poly.pdbx_strand_id
1 'polypeptide(L)'
;INYLKRGLENGEVCILAMPYEFDMEQKMKLKGIEVEKYKKKNLLYIFKDMELKEPSSDLFSKFSKKILSVSSKPLRICAMLNIDMSTKEGMNAFLEAETASHAGFQTFRGSWLCSYDIKKMEKEEKIRWVKKLLKCHDSVIFAPSHESGIAMDLS
;
A
#
# COMPACT_ATOMS: atom_id res chain seq x y z
N ILE A 1 -2.02 3.40 8.99
CA ILE A 1 -2.45 4.73 9.52
C ILE A 1 -1.30 5.48 10.21
N ASN A 2 -0.66 4.94 11.26
CA ASN A 2 0.44 5.64 11.95
C ASN A 2 1.59 6.07 11.01
N TYR A 3 1.92 5.22 10.04
CA TYR A 3 2.87 5.55 8.97
C TYR A 3 2.53 6.86 8.23
N LEU A 4 1.27 7.04 7.82
CA LEU A 4 0.81 8.28 7.17
C LEU A 4 0.73 9.44 8.16
N LYS A 5 0.28 9.20 9.40
CA LYS A 5 0.24 10.23 10.45
C LYS A 5 1.61 10.89 10.64
N ARG A 6 2.66 10.08 10.74
CA ARG A 6 4.02 10.58 10.92
C ARG A 6 4.50 11.42 9.73
N GLY A 7 4.20 10.99 8.50
CA GLY A 7 4.50 11.78 7.30
C GLY A 7 3.78 13.13 7.29
N LEU A 8 2.49 13.14 7.62
CA LEU A 8 1.68 14.36 7.71
C LEU A 8 2.20 15.34 8.77
N GLU A 9 2.60 14.84 9.94
CA GLU A 9 3.23 15.64 11.01
C GLU A 9 4.54 16.28 10.54
N ASN A 10 5.29 15.60 9.68
CA ASN A 10 6.53 16.09 9.08
C ASN A 10 6.32 16.99 7.84
N GLY A 11 5.07 17.22 7.43
CA GLY A 11 4.76 18.01 6.23
C GLY A 11 5.01 17.29 4.90
N GLU A 12 5.08 15.95 4.90
CA GLU A 12 5.21 15.12 3.72
C GLU A 12 3.87 14.95 2.99
N VAL A 13 3.93 14.70 1.68
CA VAL A 13 2.74 14.42 0.88
C VAL A 13 2.38 12.95 1.03
N CYS A 14 1.22 12.69 1.62
CA CYS A 14 0.72 11.37 1.96
C CYS A 14 -0.45 10.97 1.06
N ILE A 15 -0.42 9.73 0.57
CA ILE A 15 -1.46 9.16 -0.27
C ILE A 15 -1.98 7.89 0.39
N LEU A 16 -3.29 7.79 0.46
CA LEU A 16 -4.00 6.63 0.94
C LEU A 16 -4.89 6.13 -0.18
N ALA A 17 -4.64 4.92 -0.66
CA ALA A 17 -5.40 4.33 -1.75
C ALA A 17 -6.02 3.01 -1.33
N MET A 18 -7.31 2.87 -1.58
CA MET A 18 -8.10 1.77 -1.00
C MET A 18 -9.39 1.50 -1.75
N PRO A 19 -10.02 0.36 -1.45
CA PRO A 19 -11.35 0.02 -1.92
C PRO A 19 -12.42 0.91 -1.28
N TYR A 20 -13.56 1.04 -1.96
CA TYR A 20 -14.63 1.99 -1.61
C TYR A 20 -15.31 1.67 -0.26
N GLU A 21 -15.40 0.38 0.08
CA GLU A 21 -16.08 -0.12 1.28
C GLU A 21 -15.39 0.23 2.61
N PHE A 22 -14.20 0.82 2.58
CA PHE A 22 -13.47 1.20 3.79
C PHE A 22 -13.60 2.69 4.12
N ASP A 23 -14.30 3.03 5.22
CA ASP A 23 -14.26 4.39 5.77
C ASP A 23 -12.99 4.64 6.59
N MET A 24 -11.91 4.93 5.87
CA MET A 24 -10.62 5.22 6.51
C MET A 24 -10.48 6.67 6.92
N GLU A 25 -11.32 7.58 6.43
CA GLU A 25 -11.33 8.96 6.93
C GLU A 25 -11.77 9.01 8.38
N GLN A 26 -12.85 8.29 8.72
CA GLN A 26 -13.29 8.15 10.09
C GLN A 26 -12.20 7.49 10.96
N LYS A 27 -11.57 6.41 10.48
CA LYS A 27 -10.47 5.76 11.21
C LYS A 27 -9.26 6.69 11.43
N MET A 28 -8.91 7.52 10.44
CA MET A 28 -7.85 8.52 10.57
C MET A 28 -8.21 9.58 11.62
N LYS A 29 -9.46 10.09 11.60
CA LYS A 29 -9.97 11.03 12.61
C LYS A 29 -9.91 10.45 14.02
N LEU A 30 -10.35 9.20 14.20
CA LEU A 30 -10.27 8.48 15.49
C LEU A 30 -8.83 8.28 15.99
N LYS A 31 -7.83 8.31 15.10
CA LYS A 31 -6.40 8.27 15.44
C LYS A 31 -5.76 9.66 15.60
N GLY A 32 -6.60 10.69 15.67
CA GLY A 32 -6.19 12.08 15.90
C GLY A 32 -5.60 12.76 14.66
N ILE A 33 -5.93 12.31 13.45
CA ILE A 33 -5.51 12.99 12.22
C ILE A 33 -6.58 14.00 11.81
N GLU A 34 -6.20 15.26 11.69
CA GLU A 34 -7.04 16.34 11.15
C GLU A 34 -7.17 16.22 9.63
N VAL A 35 -7.95 15.24 9.13
CA VAL A 35 -8.07 14.90 7.70
C VAL A 35 -8.33 16.13 6.82
N GLU A 36 -9.30 16.97 7.19
CA GLU A 36 -9.67 18.16 6.40
C GLU A 36 -8.55 19.20 6.31
N LYS A 37 -7.78 19.38 7.39
CA LYS A 37 -6.63 20.29 7.43
C LYS A 37 -5.55 19.86 6.45
N TYR A 38 -5.22 18.55 6.42
CA TYR A 38 -4.18 18.03 5.54
C TYR A 38 -4.62 17.96 4.07
N LYS A 39 -5.90 17.66 3.81
CA LYS A 39 -6.48 17.78 2.45
C LYS A 39 -6.37 19.21 1.93
N LYS A 40 -6.80 20.22 2.71
CA LYS A 40 -6.72 21.65 2.33
C LYS A 40 -5.28 22.13 2.09
N LYS A 41 -4.30 21.54 2.78
CA LYS A 41 -2.87 21.84 2.59
C LYS A 41 -2.22 21.08 1.43
N ASN A 42 -2.97 20.27 0.67
CA ASN A 42 -2.43 19.41 -0.38
C ASN A 42 -1.35 18.43 0.15
N LEU A 43 -1.52 17.97 1.39
CA LEU A 43 -0.63 17.00 2.04
C LEU A 43 -1.27 15.62 2.19
N LEU A 44 -2.60 15.51 2.07
CA LEU A 44 -3.31 14.23 2.15
C LEU A 44 -4.22 14.04 0.95
N TYR A 45 -4.01 12.94 0.22
CA TYR A 45 -4.86 12.51 -0.87
C TYR A 45 -5.42 11.13 -0.56
N ILE A 46 -6.72 10.94 -0.80
CA ILE A 46 -7.42 9.69 -0.53
C ILE A 46 -8.11 9.24 -1.81
N PHE A 47 -7.70 8.09 -2.33
CA PHE A 47 -8.27 7.45 -3.52
C PHE A 47 -9.10 6.23 -3.08
N LYS A 48 -10.40 6.25 -3.39
CA LYS A 48 -11.38 5.21 -2.98
C LYS A 48 -11.78 4.28 -4.13
N ASP A 49 -11.05 4.34 -5.26
CA ASP A 49 -11.38 3.70 -6.53
C ASP A 49 -10.43 2.57 -6.91
N MET A 50 -9.74 1.94 -5.94
CA MET A 50 -8.92 0.75 -6.22
C MET A 50 -9.79 -0.52 -6.28
N GLU A 51 -10.63 -0.60 -7.31
CA GLU A 51 -11.22 -1.87 -7.73
C GLU A 51 -10.24 -2.57 -8.69
N LEU A 52 -9.34 -3.38 -8.16
CA LEU A 52 -8.61 -4.35 -8.98
C LEU A 52 -9.53 -5.54 -9.26
N LYS A 53 -10.50 -5.38 -10.16
CA LYS A 53 -11.29 -6.52 -10.67
C LYS A 53 -10.40 -7.47 -11.46
N GLU A 54 -9.37 -6.95 -12.11
CA GLU A 54 -8.30 -7.72 -12.74
C GLU A 54 -6.96 -7.01 -12.51
N PRO A 55 -5.98 -7.66 -11.86
CA PRO A 55 -4.65 -7.10 -11.69
C PRO A 55 -3.92 -7.13 -13.02
N SER A 56 -4.06 -6.07 -13.80
CA SER A 56 -3.26 -5.85 -15.00
C SER A 56 -2.14 -4.85 -14.72
N SER A 57 -1.01 -5.05 -15.41
CA SER A 57 0.12 -4.11 -15.42
C SER A 57 -0.29 -2.68 -15.80
N ASP A 58 -1.32 -2.53 -16.63
CA ASP A 58 -1.88 -1.26 -17.05
C ASP A 58 -2.54 -0.48 -15.90
N LEU A 59 -3.13 -1.19 -14.93
CA LEU A 59 -3.80 -0.58 -13.79
C LEU A 59 -2.81 0.09 -12.84
N PHE A 60 -1.67 -0.55 -12.58
CA PHE A 60 -0.59 0.06 -11.81
C PHE A 60 0.09 1.21 -12.55
N SER A 61 0.26 1.11 -13.87
CA SER A 61 0.78 2.21 -14.70
C SER A 61 -0.12 3.44 -14.62
N LYS A 62 -1.44 3.26 -14.77
CA LYS A 62 -2.44 4.33 -14.63
C LYS A 62 -2.45 4.92 -13.22
N PHE A 63 -2.41 4.07 -12.21
CA PHE A 63 -2.40 4.49 -10.81
C PHE A 63 -1.13 5.25 -10.45
N SER A 64 0.04 4.76 -10.89
CA SER A 64 1.33 5.44 -10.72
C SER A 64 1.34 6.80 -11.40
N LYS A 65 0.84 6.92 -12.64
CA LYS A 65 0.70 8.22 -13.32
C LYS A 65 -0.22 9.17 -12.56
N LYS A 66 -1.37 8.69 -12.08
CA LYS A 66 -2.34 9.47 -11.27
C LYS A 66 -1.72 9.93 -9.96
N ILE A 67 -0.91 9.11 -9.31
CA ILE A 67 -0.21 9.46 -8.08
C ILE A 67 0.91 10.46 -8.34
N LEU A 68 1.77 10.18 -9.32
CA LEU A 68 2.94 11.01 -9.62
C LEU A 68 2.55 12.41 -10.12
N SER A 69 1.35 12.57 -10.69
CA SER A 69 0.84 13.89 -11.07
C SER A 69 0.39 14.75 -9.88
N VAL A 70 0.19 14.16 -8.71
CA VAL A 70 -0.30 14.87 -7.52
C VAL A 70 0.78 15.78 -6.91
N SER A 71 2.05 15.38 -6.97
CA SER A 71 3.14 16.17 -6.40
C SER A 71 4.48 15.85 -7.04
N SER A 72 5.33 16.87 -7.15
CA SER A 72 6.75 16.73 -7.47
C SER A 72 7.62 16.39 -6.25
N LYS A 73 7.05 16.43 -5.04
CA LYS A 73 7.73 16.07 -3.78
C LYS A 73 7.74 14.55 -3.58
N PRO A 74 8.69 14.01 -2.80
CA PRO A 74 8.65 12.61 -2.41
C PRO A 74 7.33 12.24 -1.74
N LEU A 75 6.78 11.10 -2.13
CA LEU A 75 5.45 10.66 -1.71
C LEU A 75 5.54 9.58 -0.63
N ARG A 76 4.62 9.62 0.34
CA ARG A 76 4.41 8.55 1.33
C ARG A 76 3.09 7.86 1.04
N ILE A 77 3.13 6.65 0.49
CA ILE A 77 1.95 5.94 -0.01
C ILE A 77 1.59 4.77 0.89
N CYS A 78 0.31 4.63 1.21
CA CYS A 78 -0.25 3.42 1.80
C CYS A 78 -1.35 2.93 0.87
N ALA A 79 -1.18 1.74 0.29
CA ALA A 79 -2.14 1.15 -0.64
C ALA A 79 -2.69 -0.16 -0.09
N MET A 80 -4.00 -0.36 -0.27
CA MET A 80 -4.68 -1.61 0.05
C MET A 80 -5.43 -2.08 -1.20
N LEU A 81 -5.23 -3.33 -1.60
CA LEU A 81 -5.92 -3.94 -2.72
C LEU A 81 -7.04 -4.84 -2.19
N ASN A 82 -8.22 -4.79 -2.81
CA ASN A 82 -9.33 -5.70 -2.49
C ASN A 82 -9.21 -7.00 -3.29
N ILE A 83 -8.22 -7.83 -2.95
CA ILE A 83 -8.03 -9.14 -3.58
C ILE A 83 -8.28 -10.22 -2.53
N ASP A 84 -9.05 -11.25 -2.88
CA ASP A 84 -9.31 -12.37 -1.99
C ASP A 84 -8.09 -13.29 -1.88
N MET A 85 -7.27 -13.03 -0.87
CA MET A 85 -6.06 -13.80 -0.56
C MET A 85 -6.35 -15.21 -0.01
N SER A 86 -7.62 -15.56 0.26
CA SER A 86 -7.97 -16.90 0.75
C SER A 86 -8.04 -17.96 -0.36
N THR A 87 -7.91 -17.54 -1.62
CA THR A 87 -7.90 -18.39 -2.81
C THR A 87 -6.54 -18.37 -3.49
N LYS A 88 -6.21 -19.45 -4.21
CA LYS A 88 -4.96 -19.52 -5.00
C LYS A 88 -4.98 -18.52 -6.16
N GLU A 89 -6.14 -18.34 -6.77
CA GLU A 89 -6.40 -17.43 -7.85
C GLU A 89 -6.11 -15.99 -7.40
N GLY A 90 -6.70 -15.56 -6.29
CA GLY A 90 -6.45 -14.22 -5.74
C GLY A 90 -4.99 -14.03 -5.33
N MET A 91 -4.35 -15.03 -4.72
CA MET A 91 -2.92 -14.96 -4.38
C MET A 91 -2.01 -14.82 -5.61
N ASN A 92 -2.28 -15.55 -6.70
CA ASN A 92 -1.51 -15.43 -7.94
C ASN A 92 -1.77 -14.09 -8.65
N ALA A 93 -3.03 -13.69 -8.76
CA ALA A 93 -3.43 -12.41 -9.35
C ALA A 93 -2.75 -11.23 -8.62
N PHE A 94 -2.65 -11.31 -7.30
CA PHE A 94 -1.90 -10.34 -6.50
C PHE A 94 -0.41 -10.28 -6.86
N LEU A 95 0.26 -11.43 -6.94
CA LEU A 95 1.68 -11.48 -7.28
C LEU A 95 1.97 -10.94 -8.68
N GLU A 96 1.06 -11.19 -9.64
CA GLU A 96 1.18 -10.65 -10.99
C GLU A 96 1.11 -9.12 -10.97
N ALA A 97 0.19 -8.53 -10.22
CA ALA A 97 0.16 -7.09 -9.99
C ALA A 97 1.46 -6.57 -9.38
N GLU A 98 1.93 -7.13 -8.27
CA GLU A 98 3.17 -6.70 -7.61
C GLU A 98 4.38 -6.80 -8.53
N THR A 99 4.52 -7.90 -9.26
CA THR A 99 5.65 -8.13 -10.17
C THR A 99 5.63 -7.14 -11.33
N ALA A 100 4.45 -6.89 -11.92
CA ALA A 100 4.30 -5.89 -12.97
C ALA A 100 4.58 -4.47 -12.46
N SER A 101 4.26 -4.21 -11.20
CA SER A 101 4.46 -2.92 -10.53
C SER A 101 5.93 -2.67 -10.16
N HIS A 102 6.68 -3.74 -9.87
CA HIS A 102 8.05 -3.67 -9.36
C HIS A 102 8.99 -2.85 -10.26
N ALA A 103 8.89 -3.02 -11.58
CA ALA A 103 9.71 -2.25 -12.52
C ALA A 103 9.46 -0.73 -12.43
N GLY A 104 8.25 -0.30 -12.04
CA GLY A 104 7.91 1.10 -11.87
C GLY A 104 8.52 1.73 -10.61
N PHE A 105 8.79 0.94 -9.57
CA PHE A 105 9.26 1.46 -8.28
C PHE A 105 10.69 2.01 -8.31
N GLN A 106 11.55 1.54 -9.23
CA GLN A 106 12.93 2.03 -9.31
C GLN A 106 13.05 3.54 -9.59
N THR A 107 12.04 4.12 -10.23
CA THR A 107 12.00 5.56 -10.55
C THR A 107 11.11 6.37 -9.60
N PHE A 108 10.47 5.70 -8.64
CA PHE A 108 9.56 6.31 -7.70
C PHE A 108 10.32 7.07 -6.61
N ARG A 109 10.00 8.36 -6.44
CA ARG A 109 10.57 9.18 -5.38
C ARG A 109 9.64 9.15 -4.18
N GLY A 110 9.95 8.31 -3.20
CA GLY A 110 9.13 8.19 -1.99
C GLY A 110 9.26 6.85 -1.31
N SER A 111 8.26 6.52 -0.49
CA SER A 111 8.09 5.17 0.05
C SER A 111 6.65 4.71 -0.11
N TRP A 112 6.49 3.42 -0.38
CA TRP A 112 5.20 2.78 -0.54
C TRP A 112 5.08 1.65 0.48
N LEU A 113 4.11 1.75 1.38
CA LEU A 113 3.81 0.73 2.36
C LEU A 113 2.64 -0.13 1.87
N CYS A 114 2.95 -1.38 1.57
CA CYS A 114 1.97 -2.43 1.35
C CYS A 114 1.79 -3.24 2.66
N SER A 115 0.55 -3.58 3.00
CA SER A 115 0.24 -4.34 4.21
C SER A 115 -0.54 -5.60 3.86
N TYR A 116 -0.10 -6.74 4.38
CA TYR A 116 -0.67 -8.05 4.08
C TYR A 116 -1.09 -8.78 5.36
N ASP A 117 -2.33 -9.24 5.41
CA ASP A 117 -2.79 -10.12 6.49
C ASP A 117 -2.48 -11.58 6.13
N ILE A 118 -1.31 -12.05 6.54
CA ILE A 118 -0.86 -13.43 6.29
C ILE A 118 -1.78 -14.50 6.89
N LYS A 119 -2.67 -14.16 7.82
CA LYS A 119 -3.62 -15.12 8.41
C LYS A 119 -4.76 -15.45 7.44
N LYS A 120 -5.07 -14.52 6.53
CA LYS A 120 -6.13 -14.67 5.51
C LYS A 120 -5.65 -15.38 4.24
N MET A 121 -4.35 -15.65 4.13
CA MET A 121 -3.78 -16.31 2.96
C MET A 121 -4.10 -17.82 2.95
N GLU A 122 -4.36 -18.35 1.76
CA GLU A 122 -4.39 -19.79 1.48
C GLU A 122 -3.10 -20.45 1.99
N LYS A 123 -3.22 -21.64 2.61
CA LYS A 123 -2.17 -22.18 3.49
C LYS A 123 -1.03 -22.80 2.68
N GLU A 124 -1.36 -23.51 1.62
CA GLU A 124 -0.48 -24.33 0.80
C GLU A 124 0.45 -23.45 -0.04
N GLU A 125 -0.04 -22.31 -0.55
CA GLU A 125 0.73 -21.38 -1.39
C GLU A 125 1.43 -20.28 -0.57
N LYS A 126 1.11 -20.13 0.73
CA LYS A 126 1.61 -19.05 1.59
C LYS A 126 3.12 -18.86 1.53
N ILE A 127 3.89 -19.93 1.70
CA ILE A 127 5.36 -19.86 1.74
C ILE A 127 5.92 -19.44 0.38
N ARG A 128 5.40 -20.03 -0.70
CA ARG A 128 5.78 -19.69 -2.07
C ARG A 128 5.47 -18.22 -2.35
N TRP A 129 4.30 -17.77 -1.94
CA TRP A 129 3.83 -16.40 -2.15
C TRP A 129 4.71 -15.39 -1.42
N VAL A 130 4.99 -15.60 -0.13
CA VAL A 130 5.89 -14.73 0.64
C VAL A 130 7.25 -14.66 -0.04
N LYS A 131 7.85 -15.81 -0.40
CA LYS A 131 9.15 -15.83 -1.09
C LYS A 131 9.18 -15.03 -2.39
N LYS A 132 8.08 -15.00 -3.15
CA LYS A 132 7.96 -14.20 -4.37
C LYS A 132 7.78 -12.72 -4.05
N LEU A 133 6.94 -12.40 -3.07
CA LEU A 133 6.70 -11.03 -2.63
C LEU A 133 7.99 -10.35 -2.14
N LEU A 134 8.82 -11.05 -1.37
CA LEU A 134 10.09 -10.53 -0.85
C LEU A 134 11.04 -10.05 -1.96
N LYS A 135 10.94 -10.61 -3.17
CA LYS A 135 11.76 -10.18 -4.32
C LYS A 135 11.32 -8.85 -4.93
N CYS A 136 10.14 -8.37 -4.57
CA CYS A 136 9.55 -7.15 -5.13
C CYS A 136 9.63 -5.96 -4.16
N HIS A 137 10.18 -6.15 -2.95
CA HIS A 137 10.19 -5.17 -1.87
C HIS A 137 11.62 -4.90 -1.38
N ASP A 138 11.93 -3.63 -1.11
CA ASP A 138 13.24 -3.21 -0.59
C ASP A 138 13.39 -3.53 0.91
N SER A 139 12.28 -3.57 1.65
CA SER A 139 12.30 -3.84 3.09
C SER A 139 11.00 -4.48 3.55
N VAL A 140 11.08 -5.27 4.62
CA VAL A 140 9.91 -5.98 5.16
C VAL A 140 9.85 -5.87 6.67
N ILE A 141 8.64 -5.62 7.17
CA ILE A 141 8.32 -5.65 8.60
C ILE A 141 7.40 -6.84 8.85
N PHE A 142 7.91 -7.83 9.57
CA PHE A 142 7.11 -8.94 10.07
C PHE A 142 6.61 -8.62 11.47
N ALA A 143 5.31 -8.43 11.63
CA ALA A 143 4.68 -8.07 12.90
C ALA A 143 3.63 -9.13 13.31
N PRO A 144 4.02 -10.20 14.04
CA PRO A 144 3.08 -11.25 14.44
C PRO A 144 2.06 -10.78 15.49
N SER A 145 2.35 -9.69 16.21
CA SER A 145 1.46 -9.05 17.17
C SER A 145 1.65 -7.53 17.19
N HIS A 146 0.81 -6.80 17.92
CA HIS A 146 0.90 -5.34 18.04
C HIS A 146 2.16 -4.84 18.77
N GLU A 147 2.82 -5.69 19.56
CA GLU A 147 3.97 -5.32 20.41
C GLU A 147 5.28 -5.99 19.98
N SER A 148 5.23 -6.88 18.99
CA SER A 148 6.38 -7.64 18.53
C SER A 148 6.50 -7.55 17.02
N GLY A 149 7.70 -7.23 16.52
CA GLY A 149 8.00 -7.30 15.11
C GLY A 149 9.49 -7.28 14.82
N ILE A 150 9.85 -7.71 13.61
CA ILE A 150 11.21 -7.68 13.07
C ILE A 150 11.17 -6.89 11.76
N ALA A 151 12.09 -5.95 11.60
CA ALA A 151 12.32 -5.25 10.35
C ALA A 151 13.59 -5.79 9.69
N MET A 152 13.51 -6.05 8.39
CA MET A 152 14.62 -6.56 7.57
C MET A 152 14.77 -5.64 6.35
N ASP A 153 16.02 -5.24 6.09
CA ASP A 153 16.42 -4.63 4.83
C ASP A 153 16.74 -5.75 3.83
N LEU A 154 16.18 -5.67 2.64
CA LEU A 154 16.32 -6.67 1.57
C LEU A 154 17.11 -6.13 0.36
N SER A 155 17.51 -4.86 0.41
CA SER A 155 18.24 -4.17 -0.65
C SER A 155 19.73 -4.49 -0.71
#